data_AF-A0A7K0EN66-F1
#
_entry.id   AF-A0A7K0EN66-F1
#
_cell.length_a   1.000
_cell.length_b   1.000
_cell.length_c   1.000
_cell.angle_alpha   90.00
_cell.angle_beta   90.00
_cell.angle_gamma   90.00
#
_symmetry.space_group_name_H-M   'P 1'
#
loop_
_entity.id
_entity.type
_entity.pdbx_description
1 polymer ?
#
loop_
_entity_poly.entity_id
_entity_poly.type
_entity_poly.pdbx_seq_one_letter_code
_entity_poly.pdbx_strand_id
1 'polypeptide(L)'
;MKKRIPSAIQLAKNPAWVNTVFTKRAFAILLSATFLVTGCKKDEVEPTNPTNTLTANAGADQEVQVGETVKLDGSASVDTKGAPLTYQWTIATKPAKSTAAVTSATTAKPTFVPDEVGDYELELTVSNANGSSKDKVKIAASVAQPVVLDKNITVKTVLTDRISNPDYADYIVPKSLAVTSELTINPGVVIAFERDTRFDINDGGGLIIAKGTADKKIRFIGVEKTKGYWVGIMIYSGSNANVLENIEVMHAGSRTIISSTKAGMALFGGGKAQIALKNSLFSQNDGYGLLVQEGSLLREFAANTFTKNTEAGIVVDPANVDKLDAASVFTGENGRNVVEIKGYYLREGSDITWGGFKDKTPYRLTGDFAVECGLTLSPGVTIEGARDVVMMINSKGYLIAKGTATDKVTFTGADRTGATWKGLMIYSVNSRNVIENAEISNGGSLAIVSGKKANLALYGGNLSIKNTTISNSGGYGIFVSYSSKLNADASTTNTFKSNAQDNVLLEK
;
A
#
# COMPACT_ATOMS: atom_id res chain seq x y z
N MET A 1 -37.22 -59.87 2.40
CA MET A 1 -37.19 -59.72 0.93
C MET A 1 -35.84 -59.09 0.58
N LYS A 2 -34.74 -59.80 0.30
CA LYS A 2 -34.36 -60.66 -0.86
C LYS A 2 -34.58 -60.02 -2.24
N LYS A 3 -33.48 -59.55 -2.85
CA LYS A 3 -32.92 -59.92 -4.18
C LYS A 3 -31.54 -59.22 -4.31
N ARG A 4 -30.38 -59.90 -4.16
CA ARG A 4 -29.64 -60.87 -5.00
C ARG A 4 -28.86 -60.26 -6.19
N ILE A 5 -27.54 -60.05 -5.96
CA ILE A 5 -26.26 -60.36 -6.69
C ILE A 5 -26.37 -61.25 -7.97
N PRO A 6 -25.40 -61.41 -8.93
CA PRO A 6 -23.89 -61.34 -8.84
C PRO A 6 -23.17 -60.71 -10.07
N SER A 7 -21.84 -60.61 -10.24
CA SER A 7 -20.64 -61.47 -9.97
C SER A 7 -19.35 -60.63 -10.19
N ALA A 8 -18.34 -60.60 -9.30
CA ALA A 8 -17.17 -61.49 -9.20
C ALA A 8 -16.24 -61.56 -10.44
N ILE A 9 -14.98 -61.12 -10.31
CA ILE A 9 -13.72 -61.79 -10.72
C ILE A 9 -12.57 -61.25 -9.84
N GLN A 10 -11.72 -62.15 -9.37
CA GLN A 10 -10.61 -62.01 -8.43
C GLN A 10 -9.31 -62.51 -9.13
N LEU A 11 -8.14 -62.20 -8.53
CA LEU A 11 -6.76 -62.73 -8.74
C LEU A 11 -5.85 -61.85 -9.62
N ALA A 12 -4.57 -61.58 -9.33
CA ALA A 12 -3.61 -62.01 -8.29
C ALA A 12 -2.45 -60.96 -8.25
N LYS A 13 -1.98 -60.51 -7.07
CA LYS A 13 -0.71 -60.88 -6.38
C LYS A 13 0.60 -60.88 -7.20
N ASN A 14 1.41 -59.85 -6.90
CA ASN A 14 2.84 -59.85 -6.50
C ASN A 14 3.98 -60.01 -7.53
N PRO A 15 5.21 -59.52 -7.19
CA PRO A 15 6.19 -58.94 -8.09
C PRO A 15 7.51 -59.74 -8.12
N ALA A 16 8.54 -59.16 -8.75
CA ALA A 16 9.99 -59.41 -8.63
C ALA A 16 10.69 -59.83 -9.94
N TRP A 17 11.71 -59.05 -10.29
CA TRP A 17 12.93 -59.42 -11.03
C TRP A 17 14.05 -58.59 -10.37
N VAL A 18 14.74 -59.08 -9.34
CA VAL A 18 15.96 -59.94 -9.32
C VAL A 18 17.23 -59.23 -9.82
N ASN A 19 18.14 -59.01 -8.86
CA ASN A 19 19.55 -58.63 -8.95
C ASN A 19 20.44 -59.73 -9.56
N THR A 20 21.57 -59.36 -10.18
CA THR A 20 22.90 -60.03 -10.12
C THR A 20 23.93 -59.13 -10.84
N VAL A 21 24.91 -58.47 -10.18
CA VAL A 21 26.18 -58.92 -9.54
C VAL A 21 27.33 -59.23 -10.52
N PHE A 22 28.36 -58.35 -10.45
CA PHE A 22 29.83 -58.53 -10.55
C PHE A 22 30.49 -59.29 -11.72
N THR A 23 31.52 -58.67 -12.35
CA THR A 23 32.94 -59.03 -12.11
C THR A 23 33.96 -58.08 -12.78
N LYS A 24 35.10 -57.89 -12.10
CA LYS A 24 36.35 -57.21 -12.52
C LYS A 24 37.29 -58.16 -13.30
N ARG A 25 38.17 -57.59 -14.14
CA ARG A 25 39.63 -57.88 -14.36
C ARG A 25 40.06 -57.19 -15.68
N ALA A 26 40.94 -56.19 -15.70
CA ALA A 26 42.41 -56.22 -15.55
C ALA A 26 43.12 -57.12 -16.57
N PHE A 27 43.83 -56.54 -17.56
CA PHE A 27 45.09 -57.07 -18.10
C PHE A 27 45.91 -55.99 -18.82
N ALA A 28 47.23 -56.17 -18.81
CA ALA A 28 48.28 -55.18 -19.04
C ALA A 28 49.07 -55.40 -20.35
N ILE A 29 49.68 -54.30 -20.82
CA ILE A 29 51.00 -54.14 -21.49
C ILE A 29 51.42 -55.16 -22.56
N LEU A 30 51.74 -54.68 -23.78
CA LEU A 30 53.04 -54.99 -24.40
C LEU A 30 53.52 -53.92 -25.39
N LEU A 31 54.83 -53.72 -25.30
CA LEU A 31 55.74 -52.79 -25.96
C LEU A 31 56.10 -53.30 -27.36
N SER A 32 56.11 -52.45 -28.39
CA SER A 32 56.85 -52.71 -29.62
C SER A 32 57.39 -51.42 -30.20
N ALA A 33 58.67 -51.17 -29.90
CA ALA A 33 59.49 -50.15 -30.54
C ALA A 33 59.99 -50.69 -31.88
N THR A 34 59.76 -49.93 -32.96
CA THR A 34 60.40 -50.17 -34.25
C THR A 34 61.10 -48.88 -34.68
N PHE A 35 62.43 -48.92 -34.62
CA PHE A 35 63.32 -47.89 -35.14
C PHE A 35 63.25 -47.88 -36.68
N LEU A 36 62.89 -46.74 -37.26
CA LEU A 36 63.17 -46.42 -38.65
C LEU A 36 64.11 -45.21 -38.66
N VAL A 37 65.38 -45.46 -38.99
CA VAL A 37 66.38 -44.43 -39.24
C VAL A 37 66.26 -44.03 -40.70
N THR A 38 65.69 -42.86 -40.94
CA THR A 38 65.76 -42.17 -42.24
C THR A 38 66.31 -40.78 -41.99
N GLY A 39 67.53 -40.55 -42.47
CA GLY A 39 68.18 -39.25 -42.41
C GLY A 39 67.48 -38.21 -43.29
N CYS A 40 67.40 -36.99 -42.78
CA CYS A 40 67.24 -35.78 -43.56
C CYS A 40 68.01 -34.64 -42.88
N LYS A 41 68.45 -33.71 -43.72
CA LYS A 41 69.43 -32.66 -43.50
C LYS A 41 69.21 -31.83 -42.23
N LYS A 42 70.33 -31.44 -41.64
CA LYS A 42 70.41 -30.42 -40.60
C LYS A 42 70.22 -29.06 -41.29
N ASP A 43 68.98 -28.62 -41.42
CA ASP A 43 68.69 -27.23 -41.78
C ASP A 43 68.99 -26.37 -40.55
N GLU A 44 69.87 -25.38 -40.73
CA GLU A 44 70.08 -24.33 -39.74
C GLU A 44 68.77 -23.55 -39.58
N VAL A 45 68.16 -23.66 -38.40
CA VAL A 45 67.05 -22.81 -37.99
C VAL A 45 67.66 -21.46 -37.61
N GLU A 46 67.48 -20.43 -38.45
CA GLU A 46 67.69 -19.05 -38.02
C GLU A 46 66.88 -18.82 -36.73
N PRO A 47 67.44 -18.17 -35.68
CA PRO A 47 66.63 -17.84 -34.51
C PRO A 47 65.54 -16.87 -34.96
N THR A 48 64.31 -17.38 -35.08
CA THR A 48 63.15 -16.53 -35.23
C THR A 48 63.04 -15.73 -33.94
N ASN A 49 63.38 -14.45 -33.99
CA ASN A 49 63.08 -13.52 -32.91
C ASN A 49 61.60 -13.73 -32.55
N PRO A 50 61.24 -14.01 -31.29
CA PRO A 50 59.84 -14.24 -30.94
C PRO A 50 59.04 -13.03 -31.40
N THR A 51 58.08 -13.28 -32.29
CA THR A 51 57.18 -12.27 -32.84
C THR A 51 56.46 -11.63 -31.67
N ASN A 52 56.61 -10.31 -31.51
CA ASN A 52 55.93 -9.64 -30.42
C ASN A 52 54.42 -9.74 -30.67
N THR A 53 53.72 -10.49 -29.83
CA THR A 53 52.28 -10.71 -29.96
C THR A 53 51.57 -9.95 -28.85
N LEU A 54 50.56 -9.18 -29.25
CA LEU A 54 49.67 -8.45 -28.36
C LEU A 54 48.32 -9.17 -28.30
N THR A 55 47.90 -9.57 -27.11
CA THR A 55 46.66 -10.33 -26.90
C THR A 55 45.75 -9.57 -25.94
N ALA A 56 44.61 -9.11 -26.45
CA ALA A 56 43.51 -8.61 -25.63
C ALA A 56 42.84 -9.78 -24.88
N ASN A 57 42.41 -9.52 -23.66
CA ASN A 57 41.57 -10.44 -22.88
C ASN A 57 40.50 -9.61 -22.18
N ALA A 58 39.25 -9.69 -22.62
CA ALA A 58 38.11 -8.95 -22.09
C ALA A 58 37.50 -9.60 -20.84
N GLY A 59 38.02 -10.77 -20.43
CA GLY A 59 37.48 -11.58 -19.35
C GLY A 59 36.40 -12.55 -19.81
N ALA A 60 35.85 -13.31 -18.86
CA ALA A 60 34.78 -14.26 -19.14
C ALA A 60 33.42 -13.56 -19.26
N ASP A 61 32.53 -14.15 -20.05
CA ASP A 61 31.13 -13.76 -20.14
C ASP A 61 30.46 -13.73 -18.76
N GLN A 62 29.53 -12.80 -18.57
CA GLN A 62 28.85 -12.59 -17.28
C GLN A 62 27.33 -12.64 -17.44
N GLU A 63 26.66 -13.25 -16.46
CA GLU A 63 25.21 -13.14 -16.29
C GLU A 63 24.93 -12.20 -15.11
N VAL A 64 24.15 -11.16 -15.35
CA VAL A 64 23.91 -10.08 -14.37
C VAL A 64 22.45 -9.64 -14.39
N GLN A 65 22.05 -8.88 -13.38
CA GLN A 65 20.73 -8.27 -13.33
C GLN A 65 20.75 -6.87 -13.95
N VAL A 66 19.64 -6.49 -14.59
CA VAL A 66 19.46 -5.09 -15.04
C VAL A 66 19.61 -4.14 -13.84
N GLY A 67 20.42 -3.09 -13.99
CA GLY A 67 20.76 -2.13 -12.94
C GLY A 67 21.96 -2.51 -12.08
N GLU A 68 22.49 -3.73 -12.21
CA GLU A 68 23.68 -4.16 -11.49
C GLU A 68 24.96 -3.51 -12.05
N THR A 69 25.89 -3.11 -11.18
CA THR A 69 27.18 -2.59 -11.64
C THR A 69 28.08 -3.74 -12.07
N VAL A 70 28.26 -3.88 -13.38
CA VAL A 70 29.16 -4.87 -13.98
C VAL A 70 30.59 -4.36 -13.90
N LYS A 71 31.49 -5.21 -13.40
CA LYS A 71 32.93 -4.95 -13.39
C LYS A 71 33.58 -5.74 -14.51
N LEU A 72 34.29 -5.03 -15.38
CA LEU A 72 35.05 -5.61 -16.48
C LEU A 72 36.52 -5.70 -16.06
N ASP A 73 37.26 -6.67 -16.60
CA ASP A 73 38.66 -6.85 -16.25
C ASP A 73 39.50 -7.22 -17.46
N GLY A 74 40.16 -6.20 -18.01
CA GLY A 74 41.12 -6.33 -19.11
C GLY A 74 42.54 -6.65 -18.66
N SER A 75 42.82 -6.76 -17.36
CA SER A 75 44.19 -6.82 -16.82
C SER A 75 44.95 -8.10 -17.16
N ALA A 76 44.25 -9.13 -17.67
CA ALA A 76 44.86 -10.34 -18.23
C ALA A 76 45.39 -10.16 -19.67
N SER A 77 45.20 -8.98 -20.27
CA SER A 77 45.79 -8.65 -21.58
C SER A 77 47.31 -8.55 -21.49
N VAL A 78 48.02 -9.01 -22.52
CA VAL A 78 49.47 -9.16 -22.46
C VAL A 78 50.14 -8.82 -23.79
N ASP A 79 51.30 -8.17 -23.69
CA ASP A 79 52.30 -8.09 -24.76
C ASP A 79 53.42 -9.08 -24.43
N THR A 80 53.78 -9.97 -25.36
CA THR A 80 54.79 -11.02 -25.10
C THR A 80 56.18 -10.48 -24.73
N LYS A 81 56.46 -9.19 -24.97
CA LYS A 81 57.70 -8.51 -24.58
C LYS A 81 57.52 -7.53 -23.42
N GLY A 82 56.33 -7.50 -22.80
CA GLY A 82 56.05 -6.70 -21.60
C GLY A 82 55.87 -5.20 -21.86
N ALA A 83 55.59 -4.78 -23.09
CA ALA A 83 55.32 -3.38 -23.37
C ALA A 83 54.05 -2.88 -22.64
N PRO A 84 54.04 -1.65 -22.09
CA PRO A 84 52.84 -1.07 -21.48
C PRO A 84 51.65 -1.02 -22.45
N LEU A 85 50.45 -1.31 -21.94
CA LEU A 85 49.21 -1.34 -22.72
C LEU A 85 48.33 -0.13 -22.42
N THR A 86 47.72 0.43 -23.47
CA THR A 86 46.56 1.33 -23.34
C THR A 86 45.28 0.55 -23.58
N TYR A 87 44.20 0.92 -22.87
CA TYR A 87 42.92 0.23 -22.91
C TYR A 87 41.86 1.14 -23.50
N GLN A 88 40.92 0.58 -24.25
CA GLN A 88 39.70 1.25 -24.68
C GLN A 88 38.57 0.24 -24.74
N TRP A 89 37.51 0.50 -23.96
CA TRP A 89 36.30 -0.29 -23.96
C TRP A 89 35.19 0.41 -24.74
N THR A 90 34.43 -0.36 -25.52
CA THR A 90 33.24 0.11 -26.23
C THR A 90 32.12 -0.91 -26.11
N ILE A 91 30.86 -0.46 -26.19
CA ILE A 91 29.71 -1.37 -26.30
C ILE A 91 29.48 -1.60 -27.79
N ALA A 92 29.78 -2.79 -28.28
CA ALA A 92 29.64 -3.17 -29.68
C ALA A 92 28.17 -3.44 -30.04
N THR A 93 27.45 -4.15 -29.17
CA THR A 93 26.00 -4.37 -29.30
C THR A 93 25.30 -4.22 -27.96
N LYS A 94 24.06 -3.76 -27.98
CA LYS A 94 23.18 -3.62 -26.82
C LYS A 94 21.72 -3.67 -27.25
N PRO A 95 20.78 -3.93 -26.33
CA PRO A 95 19.36 -3.85 -26.62
C PRO A 95 18.97 -2.50 -27.23
N ALA A 96 18.02 -2.47 -28.18
CA ALA A 96 17.72 -1.29 -28.98
C ALA A 96 17.30 -0.05 -28.17
N LYS A 97 16.75 -0.24 -26.97
CA LYS A 97 16.33 0.84 -26.06
C LYS A 97 17.40 1.23 -25.05
N SER A 98 18.51 0.51 -24.99
CA SER A 98 19.56 0.72 -24.01
C SER A 98 20.32 2.02 -24.25
N THR A 99 20.49 2.80 -23.20
CA THR A 99 21.31 4.01 -23.12
C THR A 99 22.63 3.79 -22.39
N ALA A 100 22.91 2.57 -21.91
CA ALA A 100 24.11 2.20 -21.17
C ALA A 100 25.41 2.67 -21.83
N ALA A 101 26.35 3.09 -20.99
CA ALA A 101 27.67 3.57 -21.34
C ALA A 101 28.73 3.01 -20.37
N VAL A 102 29.96 2.84 -20.85
CA VAL A 102 31.09 2.37 -20.04
C VAL A 102 31.69 3.54 -19.27
N THR A 103 31.79 3.41 -17.96
CA THR A 103 32.48 4.36 -17.07
C THR A 103 33.96 3.99 -16.98
N SER A 104 34.84 4.99 -17.04
CA SER A 104 36.29 4.81 -17.01
C SER A 104 36.82 3.89 -18.13
N ALA A 105 36.24 4.03 -19.33
CA ALA A 105 36.45 3.15 -20.48
C ALA A 105 37.91 3.00 -20.96
N THR A 106 38.83 3.86 -20.50
CA THR A 106 40.26 3.80 -20.83
C THR A 106 41.12 3.09 -19.78
N THR A 107 40.50 2.50 -18.75
CA THR A 107 41.19 1.78 -17.67
C THR A 107 41.16 0.28 -17.91
N ALA A 108 42.05 -0.46 -17.23
CA ALA A 108 42.05 -1.93 -17.27
C ALA A 108 40.81 -2.53 -16.59
N LYS A 109 40.16 -1.81 -15.66
CA LYS A 109 39.01 -2.31 -14.89
C LYS A 109 37.84 -1.30 -14.88
N PRO A 110 37.18 -1.08 -16.03
CA PRO A 110 36.03 -0.19 -16.09
C PRO A 110 34.77 -0.86 -15.54
N THR A 111 33.70 -0.07 -15.45
CA THR A 111 32.38 -0.54 -15.04
C THR A 111 31.31 -0.04 -15.99
N PHE A 112 30.21 -0.76 -16.10
CA PHE A 112 28.99 -0.24 -16.71
C PHE A 112 27.75 -0.83 -16.02
N VAL A 113 26.59 -0.28 -16.32
CA VAL A 113 25.30 -0.74 -15.77
C VAL A 113 24.39 -1.08 -16.96
N PRO A 114 23.96 -2.34 -17.15
CA PRO A 114 22.95 -2.67 -18.14
C PRO A 114 21.61 -2.10 -17.69
N ASP A 115 20.93 -1.39 -18.59
CA ASP A 115 19.67 -0.69 -18.33
C ASP A 115 18.46 -1.36 -18.99
N GLU A 116 18.67 -2.39 -19.79
CA GLU A 116 17.64 -3.16 -20.49
C GLU A 116 17.96 -4.66 -20.41
N VAL A 117 16.92 -5.49 -20.51
CA VAL A 117 17.06 -6.95 -20.57
C VAL A 117 17.64 -7.35 -21.93
N GLY A 118 18.59 -8.28 -21.92
CA GLY A 118 19.16 -8.85 -23.13
C GLY A 118 20.68 -8.85 -23.11
N ASP A 119 21.24 -9.19 -24.27
CA ASP A 119 22.68 -9.33 -24.44
C ASP A 119 23.34 -7.99 -24.75
N TYR A 120 24.42 -7.71 -24.03
CA TYR A 120 25.38 -6.66 -24.33
C TYR A 120 26.69 -7.32 -24.76
N GLU A 121 27.30 -6.83 -25.82
CA GLU A 121 28.64 -7.26 -26.22
C GLU A 121 29.58 -6.08 -26.07
N LEU A 122 30.57 -6.21 -25.19
CA LEU A 122 31.57 -5.18 -24.94
C LEU A 122 32.88 -5.61 -25.58
N GLU A 123 33.50 -4.69 -26.32
CA GLU A 123 34.78 -4.90 -26.99
C GLU A 123 35.88 -4.16 -26.23
N LEU A 124 36.88 -4.91 -25.77
CA LEU A 124 38.14 -4.38 -25.30
C LEU A 124 39.10 -4.25 -26.50
N THR A 125 39.61 -3.05 -26.73
CA THR A 125 40.79 -2.81 -27.58
C THR A 125 41.98 -2.49 -26.68
N VAL A 126 43.06 -3.27 -26.77
CA VAL A 126 44.36 -2.92 -26.19
C VAL A 126 45.33 -2.49 -27.28
N SER A 127 46.16 -1.48 -27.01
CA SER A 127 47.13 -0.95 -27.98
C SER A 127 48.48 -0.67 -27.33
N ASN A 128 49.54 -0.76 -28.13
CA ASN A 128 50.87 -0.26 -27.79
C ASN A 128 51.58 0.25 -29.07
N ALA A 129 52.87 0.57 -28.99
CA ALA A 129 53.62 1.08 -30.14
C ALA A 129 53.71 0.11 -31.33
N ASN A 130 53.44 -1.19 -31.12
CA ASN A 130 53.57 -2.24 -32.12
C ASN A 130 52.24 -2.64 -32.78
N GLY A 131 51.10 -2.13 -32.29
CA GLY A 131 49.79 -2.43 -32.87
C GLY A 131 48.64 -2.41 -31.85
N SER A 132 47.53 -3.04 -32.25
CA SER A 132 46.31 -3.16 -31.43
C SER A 132 45.73 -4.57 -31.52
N SER A 133 45.11 -5.03 -30.45
CA SER A 133 44.42 -6.32 -30.34
C SER A 133 43.04 -6.11 -29.73
N LYS A 134 42.08 -6.96 -30.07
CA LYS A 134 40.68 -6.85 -29.64
C LYS A 134 40.18 -8.16 -29.07
N ASP A 135 39.35 -8.06 -28.04
CA ASP A 135 38.61 -9.17 -27.48
C ASP A 135 37.23 -8.70 -27.01
N LYS A 136 36.29 -9.63 -26.91
CA LYS A 136 34.90 -9.33 -26.57
C LYS A 136 34.46 -10.13 -25.36
N VAL A 137 33.59 -9.52 -24.56
CA VAL A 137 32.90 -10.17 -23.46
C VAL A 137 31.41 -9.97 -23.63
N LYS A 138 30.65 -11.06 -23.50
CA LYS A 138 29.20 -11.04 -23.51
C LYS A 138 28.67 -10.87 -22.10
N ILE A 139 27.73 -9.94 -21.95
CA ILE A 139 27.02 -9.71 -20.70
C ILE A 139 25.53 -9.96 -20.95
N ALA A 140 25.01 -11.04 -20.40
CA ALA A 140 23.59 -11.38 -20.47
C ALA A 140 22.86 -10.75 -19.28
N ALA A 141 22.12 -9.67 -19.53
CA ALA A 141 21.34 -8.99 -18.51
C ALA A 141 19.91 -9.58 -18.43
N SER A 142 19.52 -10.00 -17.23
CA SER A 142 18.20 -10.59 -16.95
C SER A 142 17.44 -9.81 -15.87
N VAL A 143 16.16 -10.17 -15.65
CA VAL A 143 15.35 -9.64 -14.55
C VAL A 143 15.42 -10.60 -13.37
N ALA A 144 15.66 -10.06 -12.18
CA ALA A 144 15.77 -10.84 -10.98
C ALA A 144 14.39 -11.43 -10.67
N GLN A 145 14.35 -12.74 -10.39
CA GLN A 145 13.09 -13.42 -10.13
C GLN A 145 12.67 -13.21 -8.67
N PRO A 146 11.37 -12.93 -8.41
CA PRO A 146 10.85 -12.83 -7.05
C PRO A 146 10.97 -14.17 -6.32
N VAL A 147 11.19 -14.11 -5.01
CA VAL A 147 11.04 -15.28 -4.13
C VAL A 147 9.56 -15.56 -3.91
N VAL A 148 9.16 -16.80 -4.11
CA VAL A 148 7.79 -17.25 -3.89
C VAL A 148 7.51 -17.40 -2.38
N LEU A 149 6.49 -16.70 -1.89
CA LEU A 149 5.95 -16.81 -0.53
C LEU A 149 4.66 -17.63 -0.54
N ASP A 150 4.77 -18.95 -0.64
CA ASP A 150 3.65 -19.90 -0.72
C ASP A 150 3.37 -20.63 0.60
N LYS A 151 3.98 -20.22 1.70
CA LYS A 151 3.76 -20.80 3.03
C LYS A 151 3.45 -19.71 4.03
N ASN A 152 2.50 -20.00 4.90
CA ASN A 152 2.15 -19.11 6.01
C ASN A 152 3.38 -18.83 6.89
N ILE A 153 3.46 -17.60 7.40
CA ILE A 153 4.49 -17.17 8.32
C ILE A 153 4.11 -17.66 9.72
N THR A 154 4.69 -18.79 10.11
CA THR A 154 4.42 -19.50 11.38
C THR A 154 5.60 -19.46 12.34
N VAL A 155 6.74 -18.91 11.88
CA VAL A 155 7.94 -18.64 12.68
C VAL A 155 8.37 -17.21 12.40
N LYS A 156 9.27 -16.66 13.25
CA LYS A 156 9.83 -15.33 13.03
C LYS A 156 10.53 -15.28 11.67
N THR A 157 10.09 -14.37 10.80
CA THR A 157 10.60 -14.23 9.44
C THR A 157 10.99 -12.78 9.17
N VAL A 158 12.10 -12.60 8.44
CA VAL A 158 12.56 -11.29 7.96
C VAL A 158 12.61 -11.32 6.45
N LEU A 159 11.90 -10.40 5.80
CA LEU A 159 11.99 -10.17 4.36
C LEU A 159 12.98 -9.03 4.09
N THR A 160 13.99 -9.31 3.28
CA THR A 160 15.04 -8.35 2.88
C THR A 160 14.77 -7.80 1.48
N ASP A 161 15.25 -6.60 1.20
CA ASP A 161 15.37 -6.00 -0.14
C ASP A 161 16.41 -6.81 -0.94
N ARG A 162 16.00 -7.41 -2.06
CA ARG A 162 16.78 -8.37 -2.87
C ARG A 162 17.02 -7.84 -4.28
N ILE A 163 16.10 -7.04 -4.81
CA ILE A 163 16.11 -6.52 -6.17
C ILE A 163 16.20 -5.01 -6.11
N SER A 164 17.38 -4.49 -6.47
CA SER A 164 17.69 -3.07 -6.39
C SER A 164 16.74 -2.17 -7.16
N ASN A 165 16.12 -2.69 -8.23
CA ASN A 165 15.14 -1.94 -9.03
C ASN A 165 13.73 -2.10 -8.43
N PRO A 166 13.14 -1.02 -7.86
CA PRO A 166 11.86 -1.06 -7.16
C PRO A 166 10.63 -1.25 -8.07
N ASP A 167 10.82 -1.32 -9.39
CA ASP A 167 9.76 -1.68 -10.34
C ASP A 167 9.48 -3.18 -10.41
N TYR A 168 10.42 -4.00 -9.92
CA TYR A 168 10.31 -5.45 -9.83
C TYR A 168 10.07 -5.88 -8.38
N ALA A 169 9.37 -7.00 -8.20
CA ALA A 169 9.03 -7.51 -6.89
C ALA A 169 10.13 -8.40 -6.32
N ASP A 170 10.52 -8.18 -5.07
CA ASP A 170 11.40 -9.10 -4.34
C ASP A 170 10.72 -10.42 -4.02
N TYR A 171 9.43 -10.36 -3.75
CA TYR A 171 8.60 -11.49 -3.34
C TYR A 171 7.30 -11.54 -4.13
N ILE A 172 6.86 -12.74 -4.44
CA ILE A 172 5.55 -13.01 -5.06
C ILE A 172 4.71 -13.91 -4.16
N VAL A 173 3.45 -13.55 -3.97
CA VAL A 173 2.49 -14.26 -3.11
C VAL A 173 1.44 -14.92 -4.02
N PRO A 174 1.60 -16.23 -4.35
CA PRO A 174 0.73 -16.90 -5.31
C PRO A 174 -0.62 -17.35 -4.74
N LYS A 175 -0.75 -17.36 -3.42
CA LYS A 175 -1.98 -17.70 -2.70
C LYS A 175 -2.03 -16.90 -1.40
N SER A 176 -3.23 -16.76 -0.83
CA SER A 176 -3.41 -15.99 0.40
C SER A 176 -2.43 -16.41 1.49
N LEU A 177 -1.77 -15.41 2.07
CA LEU A 177 -0.66 -15.56 3.01
C LEU A 177 -1.13 -15.19 4.40
N ALA A 178 -1.03 -16.12 5.35
CA ALA A 178 -1.35 -15.84 6.75
C ALA A 178 -0.08 -15.68 7.59
N VAL A 179 -0.11 -14.73 8.51
CA VAL A 179 0.96 -14.43 9.47
C VAL A 179 0.44 -14.71 10.87
N THR A 180 1.07 -15.67 11.54
CA THR A 180 0.76 -16.14 12.90
C THR A 180 1.96 -16.06 13.84
N SER A 181 3.08 -15.55 13.34
CA SER A 181 4.31 -15.22 14.07
C SER A 181 4.85 -13.89 13.55
N GLU A 182 5.86 -13.32 14.20
CA GLU A 182 6.50 -12.07 13.79
C GLU A 182 6.98 -12.10 12.33
N LEU A 183 6.52 -11.14 11.54
CA LEU A 183 7.01 -10.84 10.20
C LEU A 183 7.61 -9.43 10.18
N THR A 184 8.92 -9.36 9.99
CA THR A 184 9.64 -8.10 9.74
C THR A 184 9.90 -7.93 8.26
N ILE A 185 9.64 -6.73 7.72
CA ILE A 185 9.87 -6.37 6.32
C ILE A 185 10.80 -5.17 6.29
N ASN A 186 11.98 -5.34 5.70
CA ASN A 186 13.01 -4.31 5.66
C ASN A 186 12.68 -3.21 4.62
N PRO A 187 13.25 -2.00 4.76
CA PRO A 187 13.08 -0.93 3.77
C PRO A 187 13.42 -1.37 2.34
N GLY A 188 12.62 -0.91 1.38
CA GLY A 188 12.81 -1.16 -0.07
C GLY A 188 12.09 -2.39 -0.60
N VAL A 189 11.61 -3.27 0.28
CA VAL A 189 10.96 -4.52 -0.14
C VAL A 189 9.67 -4.27 -0.94
N VAL A 190 9.56 -4.92 -2.10
CA VAL A 190 8.37 -4.97 -2.95
C VAL A 190 7.78 -6.39 -2.91
N ILE A 191 6.51 -6.49 -2.50
CA ILE A 191 5.76 -7.74 -2.48
C ILE A 191 4.61 -7.65 -3.49
N ALA A 192 4.64 -8.54 -4.48
CA ALA A 192 3.58 -8.66 -5.47
C ALA A 192 2.60 -9.79 -5.12
N PHE A 193 1.31 -9.48 -5.18
CA PHE A 193 0.22 -10.40 -4.87
C PHE A 193 -0.45 -10.87 -6.15
N GLU A 194 -0.58 -12.18 -6.30
CA GLU A 194 -1.36 -12.77 -7.39
C GLU A 194 -2.84 -12.45 -7.24
N ARG A 195 -3.60 -12.66 -8.32
CA ARG A 195 -5.02 -12.34 -8.40
C ARG A 195 -5.81 -12.94 -7.24
N ASP A 196 -6.70 -12.15 -6.64
CA ASP A 196 -7.63 -12.58 -5.58
C ASP A 196 -6.98 -13.16 -4.30
N THR A 197 -5.68 -12.94 -4.11
CA THR A 197 -4.97 -13.31 -2.88
C THR A 197 -5.15 -12.28 -1.77
N ARG A 198 -5.17 -12.74 -0.52
CA ARG A 198 -5.30 -11.90 0.69
C ARG A 198 -4.08 -12.05 1.59
N PHE A 199 -3.71 -10.97 2.28
CA PHE A 199 -2.62 -10.98 3.25
C PHE A 199 -3.16 -10.79 4.67
N ASP A 200 -3.16 -11.86 5.46
CA ASP A 200 -3.81 -11.91 6.77
C ASP A 200 -2.79 -11.85 7.91
N ILE A 201 -2.87 -10.81 8.75
CA ILE A 201 -2.10 -10.71 10.00
C ILE A 201 -3.00 -11.15 11.14
N ASN A 202 -2.90 -12.44 11.50
CA ASN A 202 -3.81 -13.09 12.43
C ASN A 202 -3.52 -12.73 13.90
N ASP A 203 -4.55 -12.78 14.73
CA ASP A 203 -4.39 -12.72 16.18
C ASP A 203 -3.72 -14.00 16.72
N GLY A 204 -3.30 -14.01 17.99
CA GLY A 204 -2.69 -15.18 18.62
C GLY A 204 -1.22 -15.43 18.24
N GLY A 205 -0.46 -14.37 17.97
CA GLY A 205 0.98 -14.41 17.72
C GLY A 205 1.41 -13.70 16.44
N GLY A 206 0.48 -13.43 15.51
CA GLY A 206 0.78 -12.66 14.31
C GLY A 206 1.15 -11.22 14.63
N LEU A 207 2.22 -10.75 13.98
CA LEU A 207 2.76 -9.41 14.17
C LEU A 207 3.40 -8.97 12.85
N ILE A 208 3.08 -7.77 12.39
CA ILE A 208 3.74 -7.14 11.25
C ILE A 208 4.59 -5.93 11.68
N ILE A 209 5.86 -5.93 11.28
CA ILE A 209 6.79 -4.82 11.44
C ILE A 209 7.29 -4.45 10.04
N ALA A 210 6.68 -3.47 9.40
CA ALA A 210 7.12 -2.94 8.10
C ALA A 210 7.47 -1.46 8.26
N LYS A 211 8.76 -1.15 8.31
CA LYS A 211 9.28 0.21 8.48
C LYS A 211 10.20 0.54 7.32
N GLY A 212 9.63 1.11 6.26
CA GLY A 212 10.40 1.67 5.15
C GLY A 212 11.03 3.01 5.53
N THR A 213 11.72 3.61 4.57
CA THR A 213 12.18 5.01 4.63
C THR A 213 11.57 5.81 3.48
N ALA A 214 11.75 7.13 3.48
CA ALA A 214 11.27 7.98 2.38
C ALA A 214 11.84 7.55 1.02
N ASP A 215 13.12 7.15 0.98
CA ASP A 215 13.82 6.71 -0.24
C ASP A 215 13.63 5.23 -0.55
N LYS A 216 13.31 4.42 0.46
CA LYS A 216 13.15 2.97 0.36
C LYS A 216 11.84 2.53 1.02
N LYS A 217 10.73 2.92 0.39
CA LYS A 217 9.40 2.50 0.82
C LYS A 217 9.20 1.00 0.64
N ILE A 218 8.37 0.41 1.48
CA ILE A 218 7.91 -0.98 1.32
C ILE A 218 6.62 -0.96 0.50
N ARG A 219 6.50 -1.80 -0.53
CA ARG A 219 5.38 -1.74 -1.47
C ARG A 219 4.61 -3.07 -1.48
N PHE A 220 3.31 -3.00 -1.26
CA PHE A 220 2.36 -4.10 -1.41
C PHE A 220 1.51 -3.85 -2.65
N ILE A 221 1.75 -4.62 -3.72
CA ILE A 221 1.18 -4.36 -5.06
C ILE A 221 0.55 -5.62 -5.65
N GLY A 222 -0.39 -5.48 -6.58
CA GLY A 222 -0.78 -6.58 -7.47
C GLY A 222 0.32 -6.90 -8.48
N VAL A 223 0.43 -8.17 -8.89
CA VAL A 223 1.31 -8.60 -10.00
C VAL A 223 0.95 -7.83 -11.27
N GLU A 224 -0.34 -7.72 -11.59
CA GLU A 224 -0.80 -6.72 -12.54
C GLU A 224 -1.12 -5.42 -11.80
N LYS A 225 -0.63 -4.31 -12.37
CA LYS A 225 -0.78 -2.96 -11.80
C LYS A 225 -2.15 -2.37 -12.14
N THR A 226 -3.22 -3.10 -11.81
CA THR A 226 -4.62 -2.76 -12.09
C THR A 226 -5.40 -2.64 -10.78
N LYS A 227 -6.32 -1.66 -10.67
CA LYS A 227 -7.15 -1.52 -9.46
C LYS A 227 -7.97 -2.79 -9.24
N GLY A 228 -8.00 -3.31 -8.02
CA GLY A 228 -8.78 -4.50 -7.71
C GLY A 228 -8.19 -5.80 -8.25
N TYR A 229 -6.87 -5.94 -8.31
CA TYR A 229 -6.21 -7.16 -8.73
C TYR A 229 -6.16 -8.23 -7.63
N TRP A 230 -5.77 -7.84 -6.42
CA TRP A 230 -5.70 -8.71 -5.24
C TRP A 230 -6.66 -8.21 -4.15
N VAL A 231 -6.89 -8.98 -3.09
CA VAL A 231 -7.94 -8.68 -2.10
C VAL A 231 -7.56 -7.50 -1.22
N GLY A 232 -6.34 -7.47 -0.70
CA GLY A 232 -5.88 -6.48 0.29
C GLY A 232 -5.29 -7.11 1.55
N ILE A 233 -4.92 -6.24 2.49
CA ILE A 233 -4.32 -6.60 3.78
C ILE A 233 -5.39 -6.64 4.86
N MET A 234 -5.45 -7.72 5.63
CA MET A 234 -6.38 -7.87 6.73
C MET A 234 -5.63 -7.98 8.05
N ILE A 235 -5.83 -7.02 8.94
CA ILE A 235 -5.25 -7.01 10.29
C ILE A 235 -6.30 -7.48 11.31
N TYR A 236 -6.11 -8.69 11.83
CA TYR A 236 -6.82 -9.21 13.01
C TYR A 236 -6.03 -8.99 14.30
N SER A 237 -4.70 -9.01 14.19
CA SER A 237 -3.78 -9.00 15.33
C SER A 237 -3.98 -7.81 16.26
N GLY A 238 -4.08 -8.12 17.56
CA GLY A 238 -4.09 -7.13 18.64
C GLY A 238 -2.71 -6.76 19.18
N SER A 239 -1.63 -7.15 18.50
CA SER A 239 -0.27 -6.80 18.94
C SER A 239 -0.05 -5.29 18.90
N ASN A 240 0.39 -4.70 20.02
CA ASN A 240 0.76 -3.29 20.08
C ASN A 240 2.03 -2.98 19.26
N ALA A 241 2.80 -4.00 18.87
CA ALA A 241 3.98 -3.85 18.04
C ALA A 241 3.67 -3.77 16.53
N ASN A 242 2.41 -4.00 16.12
CA ASN A 242 2.01 -3.86 14.72
C ASN A 242 2.31 -2.44 14.22
N VAL A 243 3.09 -2.34 13.15
CA VAL A 243 3.52 -1.06 12.58
C VAL A 243 3.71 -1.14 11.08
N LEU A 244 3.15 -0.15 10.39
CA LEU A 244 3.35 0.15 8.98
C LEU A 244 3.82 1.60 8.85
N GLU A 245 5.04 1.80 8.37
CA GLU A 245 5.64 3.12 8.21
C GLU A 245 6.37 3.23 6.87
N ASN A 246 6.16 4.33 6.13
CA ASN A 246 6.69 4.52 4.79
C ASN A 246 6.36 3.34 3.85
N ILE A 247 5.09 2.93 3.83
CA ILE A 247 4.62 1.86 2.96
C ILE A 247 3.72 2.37 1.85
N GLU A 248 3.52 1.56 0.81
CA GLU A 248 2.55 1.77 -0.25
C GLU A 248 1.63 0.54 -0.38
N VAL A 249 0.31 0.72 -0.32
CA VAL A 249 -0.68 -0.33 -0.63
C VAL A 249 -1.42 0.06 -1.90
N MET A 250 -1.27 -0.76 -2.94
CA MET A 250 -1.80 -0.46 -4.28
C MET A 250 -2.43 -1.68 -4.95
N HIS A 251 -3.34 -1.42 -5.90
CA HIS A 251 -3.95 -2.42 -6.79
C HIS A 251 -4.82 -3.46 -6.05
N ALA A 252 -5.18 -3.21 -4.79
CA ALA A 252 -6.00 -4.09 -3.98
C ALA A 252 -7.50 -3.88 -4.21
N GLY A 253 -8.34 -4.69 -3.56
CA GLY A 253 -9.80 -4.58 -3.58
C GLY A 253 -10.52 -5.42 -4.65
N SER A 254 -9.95 -6.55 -5.07
CA SER A 254 -10.57 -7.41 -6.09
C SER A 254 -11.97 -7.90 -5.70
N ARG A 255 -12.18 -8.16 -4.41
CA ARG A 255 -13.47 -8.51 -3.79
C ARG A 255 -13.56 -7.90 -2.40
N THR A 256 -14.74 -8.02 -1.77
CA THR A 256 -14.95 -7.46 -0.44
C THR A 256 -13.99 -8.09 0.56
N ILE A 257 -13.29 -7.23 1.31
CA ILE A 257 -12.36 -7.67 2.36
C ILE A 257 -13.13 -7.99 3.65
N ILE A 258 -14.22 -7.25 3.91
CA ILE A 258 -15.15 -7.47 5.01
C ILE A 258 -16.58 -7.19 4.54
N SER A 259 -17.48 -8.15 4.73
CA SER A 259 -18.91 -8.02 4.42
C SER A 259 -19.14 -7.47 3.01
N SER A 260 -19.65 -6.24 2.89
CA SER A 260 -19.96 -5.56 1.63
C SER A 260 -18.91 -4.53 1.21
N THR A 261 -17.78 -4.44 1.91
CA THR A 261 -16.78 -3.38 1.72
C THR A 261 -15.49 -3.94 1.12
N LYS A 262 -15.04 -3.33 0.02
CA LYS A 262 -13.69 -3.52 -0.53
C LYS A 262 -12.74 -2.48 0.05
N ALA A 263 -11.51 -2.86 0.38
CA ALA A 263 -10.48 -1.91 0.78
C ALA A 263 -9.09 -2.48 0.53
N GLY A 264 -8.09 -1.60 0.37
CA GLY A 264 -6.69 -2.02 0.27
C GLY A 264 -6.14 -2.58 1.57
N MET A 265 -6.59 -2.04 2.71
CA MET A 265 -6.35 -2.60 4.03
C MET A 265 -7.59 -2.48 4.90
N ALA A 266 -7.80 -3.46 5.78
CA ALA A 266 -8.79 -3.37 6.82
C ALA A 266 -8.25 -3.80 8.20
N LEU A 267 -8.84 -3.23 9.26
CA LEU A 267 -8.68 -3.69 10.64
C LEU A 267 -9.99 -4.30 11.11
N PHE A 268 -9.92 -5.54 11.60
CA PHE A 268 -11.10 -6.30 12.04
C PHE A 268 -10.70 -7.41 13.00
N GLY A 269 -10.63 -7.11 14.30
CA GLY A 269 -10.17 -8.07 15.32
C GLY A 269 -11.17 -8.28 16.45
N GLY A 270 -12.47 -8.02 16.23
CA GLY A 270 -13.49 -8.12 17.28
C GLY A 270 -13.17 -7.29 18.53
N GLY A 271 -12.70 -6.05 18.34
CA GLY A 271 -12.30 -5.17 19.45
C GLY A 271 -10.79 -5.15 19.77
N LYS A 272 -9.96 -5.91 19.05
CA LYS A 272 -8.52 -6.05 19.37
C LYS A 272 -7.58 -5.48 18.32
N ALA A 273 -7.97 -5.54 17.05
CA ALA A 273 -7.07 -5.20 15.95
C ALA A 273 -6.52 -3.79 16.12
N GLN A 274 -5.19 -3.65 16.06
CA GLN A 274 -4.55 -2.35 16.24
C GLN A 274 -3.31 -2.19 15.38
N ILE A 275 -3.02 -0.95 14.98
CA ILE A 275 -1.89 -0.60 14.12
C ILE A 275 -1.32 0.79 14.46
N ALA A 276 0.00 0.96 14.34
CA ALA A 276 0.60 2.26 14.11
C ALA A 276 0.84 2.45 12.61
N LEU A 277 0.27 3.50 12.02
CA LEU A 277 0.31 3.77 10.58
C LEU A 277 0.84 5.18 10.29
N LYS A 278 2.02 5.28 9.66
CA LYS A 278 2.68 6.58 9.45
C LYS A 278 3.29 6.71 8.06
N ASN A 279 3.32 7.94 7.53
CA ASN A 279 4.02 8.28 6.29
C ASN A 279 3.69 7.36 5.11
N SER A 280 2.48 6.82 5.06
CA SER A 280 2.12 5.73 4.16
C SER A 280 1.15 6.17 3.06
N LEU A 281 1.21 5.50 1.91
CA LEU A 281 0.37 5.77 0.75
C LEU A 281 -0.62 4.62 0.50
N PHE A 282 -1.90 4.94 0.38
CA PHE A 282 -2.93 4.02 -0.11
C PHE A 282 -3.47 4.57 -1.41
N SER A 283 -3.11 3.93 -2.53
CA SER A 283 -3.44 4.45 -3.84
C SER A 283 -3.84 3.40 -4.86
N GLN A 284 -4.70 3.78 -5.79
CA GLN A 284 -5.11 2.91 -6.90
C GLN A 284 -5.73 1.58 -6.43
N ASN A 285 -6.50 1.62 -5.35
CA ASN A 285 -7.27 0.46 -4.89
C ASN A 285 -8.71 0.54 -5.43
N ASP A 286 -9.33 -0.61 -5.69
CA ASP A 286 -10.76 -0.71 -5.95
C ASP A 286 -11.52 -0.89 -4.63
N GLY A 287 -11.98 0.19 -4.04
CA GLY A 287 -12.57 0.26 -2.71
C GLY A 287 -11.99 1.45 -1.94
N TYR A 288 -12.05 1.36 -0.61
CA TYR A 288 -11.36 2.31 0.26
C TYR A 288 -9.85 2.04 0.27
N GLY A 289 -9.04 3.03 0.62
CA GLY A 289 -7.65 2.77 0.97
C GLY A 289 -7.56 1.99 2.28
N LEU A 290 -8.26 2.47 3.31
CA LEU A 290 -8.30 1.87 4.65
C LEU A 290 -9.73 1.76 5.19
N LEU A 291 -10.06 0.61 5.76
CA LEU A 291 -11.27 0.35 6.52
C LEU A 291 -10.93 0.04 7.99
N VAL A 292 -11.40 0.86 8.93
CA VAL A 292 -11.26 0.62 10.37
C VAL A 292 -12.62 0.30 10.95
N GLN A 293 -12.84 -0.96 11.35
CA GLN A 293 -14.10 -1.42 11.92
C GLN A 293 -14.25 -1.06 13.40
N GLU A 294 -15.49 -1.08 13.88
CA GLU A 294 -15.84 -0.88 15.29
C GLU A 294 -14.95 -1.72 16.21
N GLY A 295 -14.40 -1.07 17.24
CA GLY A 295 -13.51 -1.68 18.22
C GLY A 295 -12.06 -1.88 17.77
N SER A 296 -11.70 -1.59 16.51
CA SER A 296 -10.29 -1.56 16.10
C SER A 296 -9.63 -0.24 16.51
N LEU A 297 -8.30 -0.20 16.62
CA LEU A 297 -7.56 0.96 17.12
C LEU A 297 -6.45 1.43 16.17
N LEU A 298 -6.53 2.68 15.74
CA LEU A 298 -5.41 3.43 15.18
C LEU A 298 -4.57 3.98 16.33
N ARG A 299 -3.56 3.22 16.76
CA ARG A 299 -2.73 3.59 17.91
C ARG A 299 -1.85 4.79 17.62
N GLU A 300 -1.37 4.89 16.38
CA GLU A 300 -0.72 6.07 15.80
C GLU A 300 -1.23 6.25 14.37
N PHE A 301 -1.45 7.49 13.96
CA PHE A 301 -1.78 7.86 12.60
C PHE A 301 -1.11 9.20 12.28
N ALA A 302 -0.14 9.21 11.36
CA ALA A 302 0.63 10.42 11.05
C ALA A 302 0.97 10.54 9.56
N ALA A 303 0.62 11.65 8.92
CA ALA A 303 1.07 12.04 7.58
C ALA A 303 0.84 10.96 6.51
N ASN A 304 -0.32 10.31 6.55
CA ASN A 304 -0.73 9.31 5.57
C ASN A 304 -1.42 9.98 4.37
N THR A 305 -1.26 9.38 3.20
CA THR A 305 -1.82 9.91 1.95
C THR A 305 -2.71 8.89 1.29
N PHE A 306 -3.94 9.29 0.95
CA PHE A 306 -4.92 8.46 0.26
C PHE A 306 -5.29 9.10 -1.06
N THR A 307 -5.02 8.41 -2.18
CA THR A 307 -5.28 8.96 -3.52
C THR A 307 -5.82 7.92 -4.48
N LYS A 308 -6.62 8.31 -5.47
CA LYS A 308 -7.01 7.46 -6.61
C LYS A 308 -7.67 6.12 -6.20
N ASN A 309 -8.26 6.04 -5.02
CA ASN A 309 -9.09 4.89 -4.62
C ASN A 309 -10.50 5.05 -5.21
N THR A 310 -11.20 3.97 -5.55
CA THR A 310 -12.54 4.08 -6.19
C THR A 310 -13.63 4.54 -5.23
N GLU A 311 -13.45 4.35 -3.91
CA GLU A 311 -14.30 4.91 -2.85
C GLU A 311 -13.61 6.12 -2.18
N ALA A 312 -13.96 6.44 -0.93
CA ALA A 312 -13.19 7.40 -0.14
C ALA A 312 -11.81 6.85 0.25
N GLY A 313 -10.89 7.75 0.64
CA GLY A 313 -9.57 7.32 1.10
C GLY A 313 -9.64 6.38 2.32
N ILE A 314 -10.49 6.72 3.28
CA ILE A 314 -10.70 5.94 4.50
C ILE A 314 -12.18 5.89 4.87
N VAL A 315 -12.58 4.78 5.48
CA VAL A 315 -13.81 4.66 6.26
C VAL A 315 -13.45 4.17 7.66
N VAL A 316 -13.90 4.88 8.68
CA VAL A 316 -13.42 4.74 10.06
C VAL A 316 -14.56 4.74 11.07
N ASP A 317 -14.43 3.93 12.10
CA ASP A 317 -15.27 3.98 13.30
C ASP A 317 -15.10 5.34 14.02
N PRO A 318 -16.20 5.97 14.50
CA PRO A 318 -16.15 7.29 15.14
C PRO A 318 -15.18 7.41 16.33
N ALA A 319 -14.88 6.33 17.04
CA ALA A 319 -13.97 6.35 18.19
C ALA A 319 -12.48 6.49 17.80
N ASN A 320 -12.16 6.42 16.50
CA ASN A 320 -10.79 6.58 15.99
C ASN A 320 -10.55 7.93 15.32
N VAL A 321 -11.56 8.80 15.21
CA VAL A 321 -11.45 10.06 14.47
C VAL A 321 -10.48 11.04 15.14
N ASP A 322 -10.38 11.02 16.47
CA ASP A 322 -9.42 11.83 17.24
C ASP A 322 -7.97 11.37 17.05
N LYS A 323 -7.74 10.18 16.50
CA LYS A 323 -6.41 9.65 16.19
C LYS A 323 -5.89 10.16 14.85
N LEU A 324 -6.77 10.64 13.96
CA LEU A 324 -6.37 11.14 12.66
C LEU A 324 -5.66 12.49 12.80
N ASP A 325 -4.44 12.57 12.29
CA ASP A 325 -3.67 13.81 12.28
C ASP A 325 -4.14 14.77 11.17
N ALA A 326 -3.87 16.07 11.38
CA ALA A 326 -4.26 17.12 10.43
C ALA A 326 -3.39 17.21 9.17
N ALA A 327 -2.23 16.53 9.12
CA ALA A 327 -1.30 16.53 8.00
C ALA A 327 -1.59 15.41 6.98
N SER A 328 -2.37 14.39 7.35
CA SER A 328 -2.85 13.36 6.44
C SER A 328 -3.76 13.93 5.35
N VAL A 329 -3.68 13.34 4.14
CA VAL A 329 -4.34 13.85 2.93
C VAL A 329 -5.33 12.82 2.39
N PHE A 330 -6.57 13.26 2.16
CA PHE A 330 -7.68 12.41 1.66
C PHE A 330 -8.27 12.91 0.33
N THR A 331 -7.67 13.94 -0.27
CA THR A 331 -8.22 14.72 -1.39
C THR A 331 -7.61 14.42 -2.77
N GLY A 332 -6.74 13.41 -2.88
CA GLY A 332 -6.02 13.12 -4.13
C GLY A 332 -6.78 12.23 -5.11
N GLU A 333 -7.88 12.72 -5.69
CA GLU A 333 -8.65 12.00 -6.73
C GLU A 333 -9.26 10.66 -6.26
N ASN A 334 -9.64 10.56 -4.98
CA ASN A 334 -10.47 9.44 -4.54
C ASN A 334 -11.88 9.57 -5.13
N GLY A 335 -12.63 8.47 -5.23
CA GLY A 335 -14.03 8.51 -5.65
C GLY A 335 -14.85 9.49 -4.81
N ARG A 336 -14.47 9.67 -3.54
CA ARG A 336 -14.92 10.77 -2.68
C ARG A 336 -13.75 11.31 -1.85
N ASN A 337 -13.54 12.62 -1.89
CA ASN A 337 -12.49 13.30 -1.16
C ASN A 337 -12.94 13.71 0.24
N VAL A 338 -13.21 12.70 1.08
CA VAL A 338 -13.74 12.84 2.45
C VAL A 338 -13.14 11.77 3.36
N VAL A 339 -13.27 11.96 4.67
CA VAL A 339 -13.12 10.89 5.66
C VAL A 339 -14.50 10.36 6.01
N GLU A 340 -14.79 9.11 5.68
CA GLU A 340 -16.10 8.54 5.97
C GLU A 340 -16.17 7.98 7.39
N ILE A 341 -17.21 8.35 8.11
CA ILE A 341 -17.52 7.84 9.43
C ILE A 341 -18.59 6.77 9.28
N LYS A 342 -18.27 5.57 9.75
CA LYS A 342 -19.16 4.41 9.71
C LYS A 342 -19.32 3.87 11.13
N GLY A 343 -20.53 4.01 11.65
CA GLY A 343 -20.90 3.58 12.98
C GLY A 343 -22.11 4.38 13.45
N TYR A 344 -22.98 3.74 14.23
CA TYR A 344 -24.18 4.41 14.72
C TYR A 344 -23.89 5.27 15.94
N TYR A 345 -22.97 4.86 16.82
CA TYR A 345 -22.73 5.53 18.10
C TYR A 345 -21.29 6.00 18.21
N LEU A 346 -21.12 7.24 18.65
CA LEU A 346 -20.00 7.61 19.49
C LEU A 346 -20.44 7.36 20.94
N ARG A 347 -20.05 6.19 21.46
CA ARG A 347 -20.54 5.63 22.73
C ARG A 347 -20.04 6.44 23.94
N GLU A 348 -20.72 6.25 25.08
CA GLU A 348 -20.28 6.77 26.38
C GLU A 348 -18.81 6.45 26.67
N GLY A 349 -18.13 7.40 27.28
CA GLY A 349 -16.72 7.30 27.60
C GLY A 349 -16.12 8.68 27.80
N SER A 350 -14.81 8.79 27.58
CA SER A 350 -14.12 10.08 27.60
C SER A 350 -14.63 10.99 26.49
N ASP A 351 -14.61 12.30 26.76
CA ASP A 351 -14.86 13.31 25.76
C ASP A 351 -13.84 13.19 24.61
N ILE A 352 -14.30 13.45 23.38
CA ILE A 352 -13.50 13.33 22.17
C ILE A 352 -13.50 14.64 21.39
N THR A 353 -12.38 14.94 20.74
CA THR A 353 -12.23 16.12 19.87
C THR A 353 -11.96 15.68 18.45
N TRP A 354 -12.79 16.13 17.51
CA TRP A 354 -12.54 15.96 16.08
C TRP A 354 -11.84 17.23 15.57
N GLY A 355 -10.56 17.07 15.21
CA GLY A 355 -9.65 18.19 14.94
C GLY A 355 -9.80 18.81 13.55
N GLY A 356 -10.30 18.06 12.56
CA GLY A 356 -10.28 18.45 11.17
C GLY A 356 -8.89 18.33 10.54
N PHE A 357 -8.76 18.85 9.31
CA PHE A 357 -7.57 18.67 8.49
C PHE A 357 -7.08 20.00 7.92
N LYS A 358 -5.80 20.07 7.59
CA LYS A 358 -5.18 21.28 7.02
C LYS A 358 -5.87 21.74 5.72
N ASP A 359 -6.33 20.80 4.91
CA ASP A 359 -7.04 21.08 3.64
C ASP A 359 -8.57 21.20 3.80
N LYS A 360 -9.06 21.19 5.04
CA LYS A 360 -10.49 21.24 5.38
C LYS A 360 -11.32 20.08 4.78
N THR A 361 -10.69 18.92 4.57
CA THR A 361 -11.40 17.68 4.19
C THR A 361 -12.62 17.45 5.11
N PRO A 362 -13.82 17.17 4.57
CA PRO A 362 -15.00 16.87 5.39
C PRO A 362 -14.95 15.50 6.08
N TYR A 363 -15.54 15.42 7.27
CA TYR A 363 -16.02 14.16 7.83
C TYR A 363 -17.42 13.87 7.30
N ARG A 364 -17.60 12.73 6.62
CA ARG A 364 -18.89 12.32 6.04
C ARG A 364 -19.56 11.24 6.88
N LEU A 365 -20.74 11.51 7.41
CA LEU A 365 -21.59 10.53 8.06
C LEU A 365 -22.30 9.68 7.01
N THR A 366 -22.02 8.38 6.99
CA THR A 366 -22.56 7.44 5.99
C THR A 366 -23.92 6.84 6.40
N GLY A 367 -24.28 6.97 7.68
CA GLY A 367 -25.54 6.54 8.27
C GLY A 367 -25.87 7.39 9.49
N ASP A 368 -27.05 7.17 10.08
CA ASP A 368 -27.47 7.86 11.30
C ASP A 368 -26.42 7.73 12.40
N PHE A 369 -26.14 8.85 13.08
CA PHE A 369 -25.03 8.96 14.01
C PHE A 369 -25.46 9.62 15.32
N ALA A 370 -25.34 8.89 16.41
CA ALA A 370 -25.68 9.29 17.77
C ALA A 370 -24.42 9.56 18.59
N VAL A 371 -24.40 10.69 19.30
CA VAL A 371 -23.35 11.08 20.22
C VAL A 371 -23.83 10.87 21.65
N GLU A 372 -23.16 9.99 22.38
CA GLU A 372 -23.45 9.62 23.77
C GLU A 372 -22.34 10.01 24.76
N CYS A 373 -21.27 10.66 24.29
CA CYS A 373 -20.25 11.32 25.12
C CYS A 373 -20.12 12.82 24.75
N GLY A 374 -19.14 13.53 25.30
CA GLY A 374 -18.83 14.88 24.85
C GLY A 374 -18.09 14.88 23.52
N LEU A 375 -18.67 15.48 22.49
CA LEU A 375 -18.02 15.71 21.20
C LEU A 375 -17.66 17.19 21.05
N THR A 376 -16.38 17.48 20.88
CA THR A 376 -15.88 18.82 20.52
C THR A 376 -15.44 18.83 19.05
N LEU A 377 -15.92 19.80 18.28
CA LEU A 377 -15.46 20.06 16.92
C LEU A 377 -14.56 21.30 16.92
N SER A 378 -13.33 21.14 16.44
CA SER A 378 -12.39 22.25 16.27
C SER A 378 -12.84 23.24 15.20
N PRO A 379 -12.38 24.51 15.23
CA PRO A 379 -12.65 25.48 14.17
C PRO A 379 -12.30 24.96 12.77
N GLY A 380 -13.15 25.27 11.78
CA GLY A 380 -12.97 24.87 10.38
C GLY A 380 -13.42 23.43 10.05
N VAL A 381 -13.83 22.64 11.05
CA VAL A 381 -14.35 21.28 10.82
C VAL A 381 -15.64 21.34 10.01
N THR A 382 -15.73 20.48 8.99
CA THR A 382 -16.98 20.25 8.24
C THR A 382 -17.49 18.84 8.50
N ILE A 383 -18.72 18.74 8.98
CA ILE A 383 -19.51 17.51 9.04
C ILE A 383 -20.51 17.54 7.90
N GLU A 384 -20.53 16.48 7.09
CA GLU A 384 -21.55 16.31 6.06
C GLU A 384 -22.32 15.00 6.20
N GLY A 385 -23.64 15.06 6.11
CA GLY A 385 -24.51 13.89 6.12
C GLY A 385 -24.73 13.36 4.71
N ALA A 386 -24.66 12.03 4.54
CA ALA A 386 -25.22 11.37 3.37
C ALA A 386 -26.75 11.56 3.32
N ARG A 387 -27.37 11.06 2.25
CA ARG A 387 -28.82 11.20 2.04
C ARG A 387 -29.62 10.67 3.23
N ASP A 388 -30.58 11.47 3.70
CA ASP A 388 -31.50 11.14 4.78
C ASP A 388 -30.84 10.80 6.14
N VAL A 389 -29.54 11.06 6.29
CA VAL A 389 -28.80 10.83 7.55
C VAL A 389 -29.12 11.92 8.57
N VAL A 390 -29.35 11.51 9.82
CA VAL A 390 -29.46 12.42 10.97
C VAL A 390 -28.24 12.29 11.89
N MET A 391 -27.76 13.42 12.39
CA MET A 391 -26.84 13.45 13.54
C MET A 391 -27.64 13.77 14.81
N MET A 392 -27.48 12.97 15.84
CA MET A 392 -28.23 13.07 17.09
C MET A 392 -27.27 13.28 18.26
N ILE A 393 -27.52 14.28 19.08
CA ILE A 393 -26.86 14.46 20.37
C ILE A 393 -27.81 13.89 21.44
N ASN A 394 -27.56 12.64 21.81
CA ASN A 394 -28.41 11.88 22.72
C ASN A 394 -28.28 12.37 24.17
N SER A 395 -29.20 11.95 25.04
CA SER A 395 -29.33 12.43 26.43
C SER A 395 -28.06 12.32 27.28
N LYS A 396 -27.16 11.39 26.94
CA LYS A 396 -25.89 11.14 27.66
C LYS A 396 -24.72 11.98 27.14
N GLY A 397 -24.80 12.43 25.89
CA GLY A 397 -23.74 13.20 25.24
C GLY A 397 -23.97 14.70 25.29
N TYR A 398 -23.03 15.44 24.71
CA TYR A 398 -23.17 16.86 24.44
C TYR A 398 -22.27 17.28 23.26
N LEU A 399 -22.58 18.40 22.62
CA LEU A 399 -21.84 18.93 21.48
C LEU A 399 -21.25 20.31 21.78
N ILE A 400 -19.95 20.47 21.53
CA ILE A 400 -19.27 21.77 21.49
C ILE A 400 -18.78 22.00 20.06
N ALA A 401 -19.47 22.86 19.30
CA ALA A 401 -19.07 23.27 17.97
C ALA A 401 -18.81 24.78 17.96
N LYS A 402 -17.57 25.19 18.27
CA LYS A 402 -17.18 26.60 18.35
C LYS A 402 -16.14 26.91 17.27
N GLY A 403 -16.61 27.47 16.16
CA GLY A 403 -15.74 27.99 15.12
C GLY A 403 -15.18 29.38 15.46
N THR A 404 -14.48 29.95 14.49
CA THR A 404 -14.10 31.37 14.48
C THR A 404 -14.83 32.08 13.34
N ALA A 405 -14.68 33.41 13.26
CA ALA A 405 -15.26 34.18 12.15
C ALA A 405 -14.74 33.73 10.77
N THR A 406 -13.50 33.25 10.70
CA THR A 406 -12.83 32.78 9.46
C THR A 406 -12.92 31.28 9.27
N ASP A 407 -12.89 30.51 10.36
CA ASP A 407 -12.88 29.05 10.38
C ASP A 407 -14.10 28.54 11.12
N LYS A 408 -15.25 28.73 10.47
CA LYS A 408 -16.52 28.26 10.99
C LYS A 408 -16.58 26.73 11.01
N VAL A 409 -17.31 26.19 11.98
CA VAL A 409 -17.73 24.79 11.94
C VAL A 409 -18.93 24.66 10.99
N THR A 410 -18.94 23.67 10.11
CA THR A 410 -20.00 23.51 9.11
C THR A 410 -20.73 22.17 9.29
N PHE A 411 -22.05 22.20 9.23
CA PHE A 411 -22.94 21.04 9.13
C PHE A 411 -23.76 21.16 7.84
N THR A 412 -23.65 20.19 6.93
CA THR A 412 -24.35 20.23 5.63
C THR A 412 -24.70 18.85 5.08
N GLY A 413 -25.49 18.79 4.01
CA GLY A 413 -25.65 17.59 3.19
C GLY A 413 -24.48 17.44 2.22
N ALA A 414 -24.08 16.19 1.96
CA ALA A 414 -22.95 15.85 1.10
C ALA A 414 -23.07 16.38 -0.34
N ASP A 415 -24.28 16.43 -0.89
CA ASP A 415 -24.54 16.87 -2.28
C ASP A 415 -24.50 18.41 -2.42
N ARG A 416 -24.53 19.16 -1.31
CA ARG A 416 -24.54 20.64 -1.20
C ARG A 416 -25.61 21.37 -2.01
N THR A 417 -26.51 20.64 -2.66
CA THR A 417 -27.55 21.12 -3.55
C THR A 417 -28.93 20.80 -2.94
N GLY A 418 -29.32 21.63 -1.97
CA GLY A 418 -30.63 21.54 -1.32
C GLY A 418 -30.71 20.51 -0.20
N ALA A 419 -31.93 20.31 0.30
CA ALA A 419 -32.26 19.53 1.49
C ALA A 419 -32.04 18.02 1.29
N THR A 420 -30.83 17.53 1.50
CA THR A 420 -30.41 16.16 1.14
C THR A 420 -30.15 15.25 2.33
N TRP A 421 -29.82 15.80 3.50
CA TRP A 421 -29.70 15.05 4.77
C TRP A 421 -30.84 15.42 5.72
N LYS A 422 -31.06 14.67 6.80
CA LYS A 422 -32.18 14.96 7.73
C LYS A 422 -31.91 16.20 8.57
N GLY A 423 -30.70 16.40 9.03
CA GLY A 423 -30.30 17.52 9.88
C GLY A 423 -29.67 17.09 11.20
N LEU A 424 -29.53 18.04 12.11
CA LEU A 424 -29.00 17.85 13.47
C LEU A 424 -30.14 17.82 14.48
N MET A 425 -30.15 16.84 15.36
CA MET A 425 -31.12 16.74 16.46
C MET A 425 -30.43 16.74 17.82
N ILE A 426 -30.94 17.54 18.75
CA ILE A 426 -30.45 17.59 20.13
C ILE A 426 -31.55 17.09 21.08
N TYR A 427 -31.28 15.95 21.71
CA TYR A 427 -32.06 15.41 22.82
C TYR A 427 -31.44 15.75 24.19
N SER A 428 -30.14 16.04 24.20
CA SER A 428 -29.39 16.30 25.43
C SER A 428 -29.80 17.59 26.12
N VAL A 429 -30.10 17.51 27.42
CA VAL A 429 -30.32 18.67 28.30
C VAL A 429 -29.00 19.26 28.84
N ASN A 430 -27.85 18.70 28.45
CA ASN A 430 -26.56 19.16 28.96
C ASN A 430 -26.33 20.62 28.59
N SER A 431 -25.98 21.46 29.58
CA SER A 431 -25.77 22.90 29.37
C SER A 431 -24.53 23.22 28.55
N ARG A 432 -23.67 22.23 28.29
CA ARG A 432 -22.47 22.37 27.44
C ARG A 432 -22.79 22.31 25.95
N ASN A 433 -24.02 21.97 25.55
CA ASN A 433 -24.45 22.01 24.16
C ASN A 433 -24.36 23.45 23.61
N VAL A 434 -23.43 23.67 22.68
CA VAL A 434 -23.14 24.98 22.12
C VAL A 434 -22.74 24.89 20.66
N ILE A 435 -23.34 25.75 19.84
CA ILE A 435 -22.96 25.98 18.45
C ILE A 435 -22.67 27.48 18.29
N GLU A 436 -21.46 27.83 17.92
CA GLU A 436 -21.03 29.22 17.83
C GLU A 436 -20.11 29.42 16.61
N ASN A 437 -20.31 30.50 15.86
CA ASN A 437 -19.55 30.79 14.63
C ASN A 437 -19.58 29.58 13.68
N ALA A 438 -20.78 29.14 13.31
CA ALA A 438 -20.98 27.94 12.52
C ALA A 438 -21.84 28.20 11.26
N GLU A 439 -21.98 27.18 10.43
CA GLU A 439 -22.94 27.14 9.33
C GLU A 439 -23.71 25.81 9.40
N ILE A 440 -25.04 25.87 9.35
CA ILE A 440 -25.91 24.70 9.29
C ILE A 440 -26.78 24.84 8.06
N SER A 441 -26.68 23.91 7.11
CA SER A 441 -27.40 24.03 5.85
C SER A 441 -27.88 22.72 5.25
N ASN A 442 -28.77 22.82 4.27
CA ASN A 442 -29.13 21.73 3.37
C ASN A 442 -29.75 20.50 4.06
N GLY A 443 -30.28 20.66 5.27
CA GLY A 443 -31.02 19.66 6.05
C GLY A 443 -32.53 19.70 5.80
N GLY A 444 -33.28 18.80 6.42
CA GLY A 444 -34.73 18.71 6.24
C GLY A 444 -35.18 17.95 4.98
N SER A 445 -34.41 16.98 4.50
CA SER A 445 -34.84 16.03 3.45
C SER A 445 -36.15 15.32 3.82
N LEU A 446 -36.18 14.77 5.05
CA LEU A 446 -37.32 14.12 5.68
C LEU A 446 -37.69 14.83 6.99
N ALA A 447 -38.86 14.47 7.54
CA ALA A 447 -39.23 14.93 8.87
C ALA A 447 -38.18 14.43 9.88
N ILE A 448 -37.59 15.37 10.62
CA ILE A 448 -36.55 15.08 11.60
C ILE A 448 -37.19 14.58 12.90
N VAL A 449 -38.25 15.24 13.39
CA VAL A 449 -39.05 14.82 14.56
C VAL A 449 -40.44 15.50 14.52
N SER A 450 -41.46 14.90 15.15
CA SER A 450 -42.82 15.46 15.26
C SER A 450 -43.46 15.86 13.92
N GLY A 451 -43.13 15.16 12.83
CA GLY A 451 -43.59 15.50 11.47
C GLY A 451 -43.00 16.79 10.90
N LYS A 452 -42.05 17.43 11.59
CA LYS A 452 -41.39 18.68 11.15
C LYS A 452 -40.10 18.37 10.42
N LYS A 453 -39.84 19.09 9.33
CA LYS A 453 -38.55 19.12 8.63
C LYS A 453 -37.76 20.33 9.14
N ALA A 454 -36.47 20.16 9.44
CA ALA A 454 -35.62 21.29 9.83
C ALA A 454 -34.13 20.99 9.60
N ASN A 455 -33.31 22.06 9.55
CA ASN A 455 -31.85 21.92 9.63
C ASN A 455 -31.41 21.43 11.03
N LEU A 456 -32.05 21.98 12.06
CA LEU A 456 -31.77 21.72 13.47
C LEU A 456 -33.08 21.54 14.24
N ALA A 457 -33.16 20.48 15.05
CA ALA A 457 -34.29 20.26 15.95
C ALA A 457 -33.83 20.06 17.40
N LEU A 458 -34.51 20.70 18.34
CA LEU A 458 -34.41 20.42 19.77
C LEU A 458 -35.64 19.64 20.21
N TYR A 459 -35.45 18.42 20.70
CA TYR A 459 -36.52 17.56 21.21
C TYR A 459 -36.24 17.12 22.65
N GLY A 460 -36.73 17.89 23.62
CA GLY A 460 -36.36 17.75 25.03
C GLY A 460 -34.93 18.16 25.38
N GLY A 461 -34.20 18.79 24.44
CA GLY A 461 -32.80 19.18 24.59
C GLY A 461 -32.57 20.66 24.85
N ASN A 462 -31.35 21.00 25.30
CA ASN A 462 -30.89 22.36 25.53
C ASN A 462 -29.79 22.72 24.52
N LEU A 463 -29.82 23.95 23.99
CA LEU A 463 -28.76 24.46 23.11
C LEU A 463 -28.57 25.97 23.25
N SER A 464 -27.32 26.40 23.33
CA SER A 464 -26.92 27.79 23.05
C SER A 464 -26.38 27.91 21.61
N ILE A 465 -27.01 28.71 20.77
CA ILE A 465 -26.58 28.94 19.38
C ILE A 465 -26.43 30.43 19.07
N LYS A 466 -25.25 30.84 18.59
CA LYS A 466 -24.91 32.24 18.26
C LYS A 466 -24.02 32.34 17.02
N ASN A 467 -24.06 33.48 16.34
CA ASN A 467 -23.20 33.81 15.19
C ASN A 467 -23.19 32.73 14.11
N THR A 468 -24.30 32.02 13.94
CA THR A 468 -24.43 30.88 13.03
C THR A 468 -25.28 31.27 11.83
N THR A 469 -24.89 30.81 10.64
CA THR A 469 -25.73 30.89 9.44
C THR A 469 -26.57 29.61 9.34
N ILE A 470 -27.89 29.73 9.30
CA ILE A 470 -28.81 28.61 9.08
C ILE A 470 -29.53 28.79 7.74
N SER A 471 -29.29 27.91 6.77
CA SER A 471 -29.80 28.12 5.41
C SER A 471 -30.26 26.88 4.67
N ASN A 472 -31.05 27.08 3.61
CA ASN A 472 -31.45 26.03 2.66
C ASN A 472 -32.11 24.81 3.32
N SER A 473 -32.86 25.01 4.41
CA SER A 473 -33.64 23.94 5.04
C SER A 473 -34.81 23.54 4.15
N GLY A 474 -35.08 22.23 4.06
CA GLY A 474 -36.31 21.68 3.48
C GLY A 474 -37.57 21.90 4.33
N GLY A 475 -37.43 22.54 5.48
CA GLY A 475 -38.51 23.02 6.34
C GLY A 475 -38.08 24.24 7.14
N TYR A 476 -38.18 24.17 8.47
CA TYR A 476 -37.76 25.25 9.36
C TYR A 476 -36.24 25.38 9.45
N GLY A 477 -35.74 26.57 9.75
CA GLY A 477 -34.33 26.71 10.15
C GLY A 477 -34.04 25.94 11.43
N ILE A 478 -34.78 26.26 12.50
CA ILE A 478 -34.72 25.59 13.80
C ILE A 478 -36.12 25.20 14.24
N PHE A 479 -36.29 23.96 14.68
CA PHE A 479 -37.51 23.48 15.35
C PHE A 479 -37.23 23.24 16.85
N VAL A 480 -38.10 23.73 17.72
CA VAL A 480 -37.98 23.58 19.18
C VAL A 480 -39.29 23.04 19.74
N SER A 481 -39.26 21.82 20.28
CA SER A 481 -40.42 21.21 20.95
C SER A 481 -40.67 21.80 22.34
N TYR A 482 -41.88 21.60 22.90
CA TYR A 482 -42.33 22.12 24.20
C TYR A 482 -41.33 21.99 25.38
N SER A 483 -40.60 20.88 25.49
CA SER A 483 -39.68 20.60 26.60
C SER A 483 -38.24 21.05 26.37
N SER A 484 -37.96 21.72 25.25
CA SER A 484 -36.61 22.11 24.83
C SER A 484 -36.26 23.54 25.25
N LYS A 485 -34.96 23.84 25.42
CA LYS A 485 -34.48 25.20 25.73
C LYS A 485 -33.51 25.70 24.66
N LEU A 486 -33.86 26.83 24.06
CA LEU A 486 -33.03 27.60 23.14
C LEU A 486 -32.72 28.96 23.79
N ASN A 487 -31.54 29.54 23.54
CA ASN A 487 -31.24 30.90 24.00
C ASN A 487 -32.22 31.92 23.39
N ALA A 488 -32.71 32.86 24.21
CA ALA A 488 -33.78 33.79 23.84
C ALA A 488 -33.42 34.71 22.65
N ASP A 489 -32.13 34.99 22.47
CA ASP A 489 -31.57 35.82 21.41
C ASP A 489 -31.22 35.01 20.15
N ALA A 490 -31.60 33.72 20.04
CA ALA A 490 -31.23 32.86 18.91
C ALA A 490 -31.73 33.40 17.55
N SER A 491 -32.91 34.02 17.50
CA SER A 491 -33.45 34.59 16.25
C SER A 491 -32.73 35.86 15.80
N THR A 492 -32.04 36.56 16.70
CA THR A 492 -31.37 37.85 16.43
C THR A 492 -29.85 37.74 16.35
N THR A 493 -29.25 36.74 17.02
CA THR A 493 -27.80 36.50 17.00
C THR A 493 -27.35 35.57 15.88
N ASN A 494 -28.28 35.00 15.12
CA ASN A 494 -28.01 34.11 14.00
C ASN A 494 -28.59 34.67 12.69
N THR A 495 -28.02 34.24 11.57
CA THR A 495 -28.47 34.67 10.24
C THR A 495 -29.22 33.52 9.56
N PHE A 496 -30.43 33.79 9.07
CA PHE A 496 -31.24 32.79 8.39
C PHE A 496 -31.44 33.15 6.92
N LYS A 497 -31.33 32.16 6.02
CA LYS A 497 -31.45 32.38 4.56
C LYS A 497 -32.13 31.21 3.87
N SER A 498 -33.12 31.48 3.01
CA SER A 498 -33.65 30.47 2.08
C SER A 498 -34.15 29.17 2.73
N ASN A 499 -34.75 29.25 3.92
CA ASN A 499 -35.44 28.11 4.53
C ASN A 499 -36.84 27.98 3.91
N ALA A 500 -37.30 26.74 3.67
CA ALA A 500 -38.59 26.49 3.03
C ALA A 500 -39.79 26.90 3.90
N GLN A 501 -39.60 26.96 5.22
CA GLN A 501 -40.57 27.45 6.19
C GLN A 501 -39.93 28.54 7.08
N ASP A 502 -40.58 28.89 8.19
CA ASP A 502 -40.08 29.92 9.10
C ASP A 502 -38.67 29.62 9.64
N ASN A 503 -37.97 30.67 10.01
CA ASN A 503 -36.61 30.58 10.55
C ASN A 503 -36.56 29.77 11.84
N VAL A 504 -37.53 29.97 12.74
CA VAL A 504 -37.63 29.28 14.02
C VAL A 504 -39.09 28.96 14.30
N LEU A 505 -39.39 27.69 14.58
CA LEU A 505 -40.67 27.25 15.14
C LEU A 505 -40.47 26.86 16.61
N LEU A 506 -41.20 27.53 17.50
CA LEU A 506 -41.30 27.19 18.92
C LEU A 506 -42.68 26.58 19.20
N GLU A 507 -42.72 25.31 19.57
CA GLU A 507 -43.95 24.72 20.12
C GLU A 507 -44.13 25.20 21.56
N LYS A 508 -45.31 25.79 21.81
CA LYS A 508 -45.69 26.40 23.08
C LYS A 508 -46.57 25.50 23.91
#